data_AF-A0A0P4WCC9-F1
#
_entry.id   AF-A0A0P4WCC9-F1
#
_cell.length_a   1.000
_cell.length_b   1.000
_cell.length_c   1.000
_cell.angle_alpha   90.00
_cell.angle_beta   90.00
_cell.angle_gamma   90.00
#
_symmetry.space_group_name_H-M   'P 1'
#
loop_
_entity.id
_entity.type
_entity.pdbx_description
1 polymer ?
#
loop_
_entity_poly.entity_id
_entity_poly.type
_entity_poly.pdbx_seq_one_letter_code
_entity_poly.pdbx_strand_id
1 'polypeptide(L)'
;MVEGPSFQDLFANLLSELKNKDKVAYVSGHFSPAHNVDDMFSFLWGLEEAHQLLTPRIIRAEKSETKAEKLRAEGNKCYQKKLLDKALELYNQSIVFAPHPEIKIEKCSNGKIGTTSNERQEDVVSEGQSTSCCTNKEEGYKALALGYANRSAVLYELGQYEKCICDIDYALFHGYPTILHSKLAERKAKCLIALQRRNEAKSLIETSLQALDALALDEEKIKSSRANLQSLSQLDKKFIDIHPNTKYKLLFSFENPSPPKLAKCNPTIPSLSRSVDLAFSSTQGRYLVANKDIKPGDVIAVEDAYSKVVHLDSSLHNHCTECLARCLTPLPCPICSKININNYQQSVTSEIGCGAYGVMSLTNHSCNPAAARFTFGATEVLKAVRFIPAGTEVTDSYGEHYCVQKEESRIASLLQQYYFKCACEPCRHHWPTYCGLQEECMLKCVSCNNPIDLIGGKCPKCNLDYSKTSRSEKFNVVTYNWMEVMVQLKRIKGEFDLAYKGVIAGNNSSENINKLCEFIEFIDRYVQQPCKLYFEAQETLKHCFDRQASSCLVSA
;
A
#
# COMPACT_ATOMS: atom_id res chain seq x y z
N MET A 1 -14.99 -6.22 21.93
CA MET A 1 -15.32 -6.73 20.58
C MET A 1 -15.55 -8.21 20.74
N VAL A 2 -16.62 -8.77 20.17
CA VAL A 2 -16.74 -10.24 20.11
C VAL A 2 -16.02 -10.62 18.83
N GLU A 3 -14.76 -11.06 18.96
CA GLU A 3 -14.04 -11.67 17.84
C GLU A 3 -14.82 -12.94 17.43
N GLY A 4 -15.07 -13.07 16.13
CA GLY A 4 -15.59 -14.33 15.60
C GLY A 4 -14.55 -15.44 15.74
N PRO A 5 -14.95 -16.71 15.63
CA PRO A 5 -13.99 -17.83 15.61
C PRO A 5 -12.96 -17.64 14.50
N SER A 6 -11.68 -17.93 14.80
CA SER A 6 -10.60 -17.95 13.81
C SER A 6 -10.83 -19.07 12.79
N PHE A 7 -10.13 -19.05 11.65
CA PHE A 7 -10.20 -20.17 10.71
C PHE A 7 -9.77 -21.49 11.38
N GLN A 8 -8.78 -21.45 12.27
CA GLN A 8 -8.34 -22.62 13.04
C GLN A 8 -9.46 -23.15 13.93
N ASP A 9 -10.25 -22.28 14.56
CA ASP A 9 -11.41 -22.69 15.37
C ASP A 9 -12.50 -23.30 14.49
N LEU A 10 -12.82 -22.66 13.36
CA LEU A 10 -13.80 -23.18 12.38
C LEU A 10 -13.38 -24.55 11.84
N PHE A 11 -12.10 -24.71 11.50
CA PHE A 11 -11.54 -25.95 10.99
C PHE A 11 -11.50 -27.04 12.08
N ALA A 12 -11.14 -26.71 13.32
CA ALA A 12 -11.20 -27.65 14.44
C ALA A 12 -12.64 -28.13 14.70
N ASN A 13 -13.63 -27.24 14.59
CA ASN A 13 -15.04 -27.60 14.69
C ASN A 13 -15.47 -28.54 13.55
N LEU A 14 -15.04 -28.27 12.31
CA LEU A 14 -15.27 -29.18 11.18
C LEU A 14 -14.66 -30.56 11.46
N LEU A 15 -13.41 -30.62 11.92
CA LEU A 15 -12.75 -31.89 12.23
C LEU A 15 -13.49 -32.67 13.33
N SER A 16 -13.96 -31.96 14.36
CA SER A 16 -14.76 -32.54 15.44
C SER A 16 -16.07 -33.14 14.91
N GLU A 17 -16.79 -32.40 14.05
CA GLU A 17 -18.04 -32.86 13.44
C GLU A 17 -17.83 -34.06 12.51
N LEU A 18 -16.79 -34.03 11.68
CA LEU A 18 -16.43 -35.15 10.82
C LEU A 18 -16.07 -36.40 11.63
N LYS A 19 -15.43 -36.22 12.80
CA LYS A 19 -15.13 -37.31 13.73
C LYS A 19 -16.39 -37.88 14.39
N ASN A 20 -17.30 -37.02 14.83
CA ASN A 20 -18.57 -37.44 15.44
C ASN A 20 -19.47 -38.20 14.46
N LYS A 21 -19.34 -37.91 13.16
CA LYS A 21 -20.06 -38.60 12.07
C LYS A 21 -19.30 -39.76 11.44
N ASP A 22 -18.14 -40.15 11.99
CA ASP A 22 -17.26 -41.18 11.44
C ASP A 22 -16.86 -40.97 9.96
N LYS A 23 -16.82 -39.72 9.49
CA LYS A 23 -16.51 -39.34 8.10
C LYS A 23 -15.03 -39.06 7.84
N VAL A 24 -14.18 -39.01 8.88
CA VAL A 24 -12.78 -38.58 8.77
C VAL A 24 -12.01 -39.38 7.71
N ALA A 25 -12.05 -40.71 7.75
CA ALA A 25 -11.30 -41.54 6.82
C ALA A 25 -11.75 -41.36 5.35
N TYR A 26 -13.07 -41.23 5.14
CA TYR A 26 -13.65 -41.01 3.81
C TYR A 26 -13.25 -39.64 3.24
N VAL A 27 -13.35 -38.58 4.06
CA VAL A 27 -13.00 -37.22 3.66
C VAL A 27 -11.49 -37.13 3.40
N SER A 28 -10.64 -37.59 4.32
CA SER A 28 -9.19 -37.57 4.15
C SER A 28 -8.70 -38.36 2.93
N GLY A 29 -9.40 -39.42 2.54
CA GLY A 29 -9.07 -40.19 1.31
C GLY A 29 -9.18 -39.38 0.02
N HIS A 30 -10.06 -38.36 -0.02
CA HIS A 30 -10.18 -37.46 -1.18
C HIS A 30 -9.05 -36.41 -1.24
N PHE A 31 -8.39 -36.10 -0.12
CA PHE A 31 -7.23 -35.21 -0.08
C PHE A 31 -5.93 -36.00 -0.23
N SER A 32 -5.83 -36.74 -1.34
CA SER A 32 -4.66 -37.54 -1.72
C SER A 32 -4.07 -37.07 -3.05
N PRO A 33 -2.80 -37.42 -3.37
CA PRO A 33 -2.17 -37.04 -4.64
C PRO A 33 -2.89 -37.51 -5.91
N ALA A 34 -3.91 -38.35 -5.78
CA ALA A 34 -4.74 -38.84 -6.89
C ALA A 34 -5.76 -37.80 -7.39
N HIS A 35 -6.02 -36.73 -6.64
CA HIS A 35 -6.97 -35.67 -7.00
C HIS A 35 -6.23 -34.35 -7.23
N ASN A 36 -6.77 -33.47 -8.08
CA ASN A 36 -6.24 -32.11 -8.24
C ASN A 36 -6.91 -31.15 -7.23
N VAL A 37 -6.38 -29.93 -7.13
CA VAL A 37 -6.87 -28.92 -6.16
C VAL A 37 -8.33 -28.54 -6.42
N ASP A 38 -8.76 -28.46 -7.67
CA ASP A 38 -10.13 -28.09 -8.03
C ASP A 38 -11.13 -29.18 -7.60
N ASP A 39 -10.76 -30.45 -7.77
CA ASP A 39 -11.54 -31.60 -7.32
C ASP A 39 -11.62 -31.64 -5.79
N MET A 40 -10.49 -31.44 -5.10
CA MET A 40 -10.43 -31.39 -3.63
C MET A 40 -11.28 -30.24 -3.09
N PHE A 41 -11.19 -29.06 -3.71
CA PHE A 41 -11.96 -27.88 -3.31
C PHE A 41 -13.46 -28.11 -3.55
N SER A 42 -13.83 -28.61 -4.72
CA SER A 42 -15.23 -28.90 -5.07
C SER A 42 -15.83 -29.96 -4.15
N PHE A 43 -15.07 -31.00 -3.82
CA PHE A 43 -15.47 -32.01 -2.85
C PHE A 43 -15.66 -31.40 -1.46
N LEU A 44 -14.67 -30.65 -0.95
CA LEU A 44 -14.76 -29.99 0.36
C LEU A 44 -15.99 -29.09 0.44
N TRP A 45 -16.19 -28.23 -0.55
CA TRP A 45 -17.28 -27.27 -0.57
C TRP A 45 -18.65 -27.93 -0.86
N GLY A 46 -18.64 -29.14 -1.41
CA GLY A 46 -19.82 -30.00 -1.53
C GLY A 46 -20.26 -30.66 -0.23
N LEU A 47 -19.42 -30.69 0.81
CA LEU A 47 -19.79 -31.22 2.12
C LEU A 47 -20.72 -30.24 2.85
N GLU A 48 -21.87 -30.73 3.32
CA GLU A 48 -22.81 -29.95 4.12
C GLU A 48 -22.14 -29.43 5.41
N GLU A 49 -21.32 -30.26 6.06
CA GLU A 49 -20.57 -29.89 7.25
C GLU A 49 -19.61 -28.73 6.99
N ALA A 50 -18.93 -28.73 5.84
CA ALA A 50 -18.00 -27.67 5.46
C ALA A 50 -18.76 -26.37 5.20
N HIS A 51 -19.87 -26.42 4.47
CA HIS A 51 -20.73 -25.24 4.25
C HIS A 51 -21.24 -24.64 5.56
N GLN A 52 -21.60 -25.48 6.55
CA GLN A 52 -22.13 -25.01 7.83
C GLN A 52 -21.04 -24.49 8.77
N LEU A 53 -19.87 -25.15 8.82
CA LEU A 53 -18.86 -24.92 9.85
C LEU A 53 -17.65 -24.13 9.37
N LEU A 54 -17.36 -24.09 8.08
CA LEU A 54 -16.30 -23.23 7.52
C LEU A 54 -16.83 -21.88 7.04
N THR A 55 -18.15 -21.66 7.03
CA THR A 55 -18.71 -20.34 6.73
C THR A 55 -18.60 -19.43 7.95
N PRO A 56 -17.73 -18.41 7.94
CA PRO A 56 -17.62 -17.51 9.08
C PRO A 56 -18.94 -16.75 9.28
N ARG A 57 -19.43 -16.68 10.52
CA ARG A 57 -20.54 -15.79 10.86
C ARG A 57 -20.04 -14.34 10.78
N ILE A 58 -20.42 -13.63 9.73
CA ILE A 58 -20.09 -12.22 9.55
C ILE A 58 -20.91 -11.39 10.53
N ILE A 59 -20.35 -11.10 11.71
CA ILE A 59 -20.92 -10.13 12.65
C ILE A 59 -20.62 -8.73 12.10
N ARG A 60 -21.65 -8.10 11.51
CA ARG A 60 -21.60 -6.68 11.12
C ARG A 60 -21.43 -5.87 12.40
N ALA A 61 -20.36 -5.07 12.50
CA ALA A 61 -20.30 -4.13 13.62
C ALA A 61 -21.35 -3.06 13.40
N GLU A 62 -22.18 -2.88 14.42
CA GLU A 62 -23.30 -1.98 14.42
C GLU A 62 -22.84 -0.53 14.58
N LYS A 63 -23.60 0.38 13.97
CA LYS A 63 -23.50 1.81 14.25
C LYS A 63 -23.90 2.04 15.71
N SER A 64 -23.20 2.94 16.39
CA SER A 64 -23.44 3.30 17.78
C SER A 64 -23.24 4.78 17.97
N GLU A 65 -24.34 5.50 18.22
CA GLU A 65 -24.31 6.92 18.52
C GLU A 65 -23.44 7.23 19.75
N THR A 66 -23.62 6.47 20.84
CA THR A 66 -22.83 6.62 22.07
C THR A 66 -21.33 6.45 21.81
N LYS A 67 -20.93 5.46 21.00
CA LYS A 67 -19.52 5.25 20.66
C LYS A 67 -18.99 6.38 19.77
N ALA A 68 -19.77 6.82 18.79
CA ALA A 68 -19.44 7.96 17.94
C ALA A 68 -19.21 9.23 18.77
N GLU A 69 -20.11 9.53 19.70
CA GLU A 69 -20.01 10.70 20.58
C GLU A 69 -18.79 10.65 21.49
N LYS A 70 -18.48 9.48 22.07
CA LYS A 70 -17.28 9.29 22.90
C LYS A 70 -16.01 9.59 22.11
N LEU A 71 -15.87 9.00 20.92
CA LEU A 71 -14.73 9.20 20.04
C LEU A 71 -14.61 10.67 19.60
N ARG A 72 -15.74 11.32 19.27
CA ARG A 72 -15.77 12.75 18.94
C ARG A 72 -15.33 13.61 20.11
N ALA A 73 -15.76 13.30 21.33
CA ALA A 73 -15.36 14.02 22.53
C ALA A 73 -13.86 13.87 22.83
N GLU A 74 -13.29 12.69 22.60
CA GLU A 74 -11.84 12.47 22.67
C GLU A 74 -11.10 13.26 21.57
N GLY A 75 -11.63 13.25 20.34
CA GLY A 75 -11.11 14.05 19.23
C GLY A 75 -11.08 15.54 19.55
N ASN A 76 -12.14 16.07 20.20
CA ASN A 76 -12.19 17.46 20.66
C ASN A 76 -11.07 17.77 21.66
N LYS A 77 -10.75 16.86 22.59
CA LYS A 77 -9.62 17.03 23.53
C LYS A 77 -8.29 17.09 22.80
N CYS A 78 -8.07 16.23 21.81
CA CYS A 78 -6.86 16.23 20.99
C CYS A 78 -6.74 17.52 20.16
N TYR A 79 -7.84 17.96 19.56
CA TYR A 79 -7.89 19.18 18.75
C TYR A 79 -7.56 20.43 19.58
N GLN A 80 -8.12 20.55 20.79
CA GLN A 80 -7.79 21.63 21.73
C GLN A 80 -6.29 21.66 22.09
N LYS A 81 -5.65 20.49 22.18
CA LYS A 81 -4.20 20.35 22.41
C LYS A 81 -3.34 20.52 21.16
N LYS A 82 -3.94 20.86 20.00
CA LYS A 82 -3.27 20.96 18.69
C LYS A 82 -2.61 19.66 18.21
N LEU A 83 -3.08 18.51 18.69
CA LEU A 83 -2.72 17.18 18.18
C LEU A 83 -3.64 16.83 17.01
N LEU A 84 -3.39 17.48 15.87
CA LEU A 84 -4.31 17.46 14.71
C LEU A 84 -4.44 16.08 14.06
N ASP A 85 -3.35 15.31 14.01
CA ASP A 85 -3.31 13.93 13.50
C ASP A 85 -4.21 12.99 14.31
N LYS A 86 -4.07 13.01 15.64
CA LYS A 86 -4.90 12.20 16.55
C LYS A 86 -6.36 12.65 16.57
N ALA A 87 -6.59 13.96 16.50
CA ALA A 87 -7.95 14.50 16.45
C ALA A 87 -8.68 14.01 15.19
N LEU A 88 -8.02 14.07 14.03
CA LEU A 88 -8.52 13.60 12.76
C LEU A 88 -8.84 12.10 12.77
N GLU A 89 -7.95 11.27 13.30
CA GLU A 89 -8.20 9.82 13.48
C GLU A 89 -9.46 9.56 14.30
N LEU A 90 -9.59 10.22 15.46
CA LEU A 90 -10.73 10.08 16.35
C LEU A 90 -12.03 10.57 15.70
N TYR A 91 -11.99 11.64 14.91
CA TYR A 91 -13.15 12.09 14.14
C TYR A 91 -13.52 11.13 13.01
N ASN A 92 -12.55 10.51 12.34
CA ASN A 92 -12.82 9.45 11.36
C ASN A 92 -13.53 8.27 12.00
N GLN A 93 -13.01 7.79 13.13
CA GLN A 93 -13.66 6.71 13.89
C GLN A 93 -15.06 7.12 14.35
N SER A 94 -15.23 8.36 14.85
CA SER A 94 -16.56 8.89 15.22
C SER A 94 -17.56 8.82 14.07
N ILE A 95 -17.18 9.29 12.88
CA ILE A 95 -18.03 9.27 11.68
C ILE A 95 -18.37 7.83 11.29
N VAL A 96 -17.40 6.91 11.36
CA VAL A 96 -17.60 5.49 11.06
C VAL A 96 -18.61 4.82 11.99
N PHE A 97 -18.63 5.16 13.28
CA PHE A 97 -19.59 4.61 14.23
C PHE A 97 -20.94 5.32 14.23
N ALA A 98 -21.05 6.55 13.72
CA ALA A 98 -22.29 7.30 13.76
C ALA A 98 -23.41 6.61 12.93
N PRO A 99 -24.67 6.62 13.38
CA PRO A 99 -25.81 6.21 12.56
C PRO A 99 -25.85 6.96 11.22
N HIS A 100 -26.33 6.32 10.16
CA HIS A 100 -26.38 6.86 8.80
C HIS A 100 -27.76 6.70 8.15
N PRO A 101 -28.13 7.60 7.22
CA PRO A 101 -29.29 7.39 6.36
C PRO A 101 -29.07 6.15 5.50
N GLU A 102 -30.10 5.30 5.40
CA GLU A 102 -30.06 4.16 4.50
C GLU A 102 -29.93 4.65 3.05
N ILE A 103 -28.91 4.16 2.34
CA ILE A 103 -28.80 4.37 0.90
C ILE A 103 -29.81 3.44 0.23
N LYS A 104 -30.90 4.00 -0.31
CA LYS A 104 -31.78 3.28 -1.23
C LYS A 104 -31.03 3.08 -2.54
N ILE A 105 -30.44 1.90 -2.72
CA ILE A 105 -29.92 1.49 -4.03
C ILE A 105 -31.15 1.19 -4.90
N GLU A 106 -31.53 2.13 -5.76
CA GLU A 106 -32.49 1.83 -6.81
C GLU A 106 -31.88 0.73 -7.69
N LYS A 107 -32.48 -0.46 -7.65
CA LYS A 107 -32.10 -1.53 -8.56
C LYS A 107 -32.40 -1.02 -9.97
N CYS A 108 -31.36 -0.70 -10.74
CA CYS A 108 -31.48 -0.60 -12.19
C CYS A 108 -32.05 -1.93 -12.69
N SER A 109 -33.33 -1.92 -13.04
CA SER A 109 -34.00 -3.00 -13.74
C SER A 109 -33.46 -3.05 -15.17
N ASN A 110 -32.28 -3.66 -15.33
CA ASN A 110 -31.85 -4.42 -16.49
C ASN A 110 -30.48 -5.05 -16.19
N GLY A 111 -30.49 -6.37 -15.94
CA GLY A 111 -29.31 -7.16 -15.58
C GLY A 111 -28.26 -7.25 -16.69
N LYS A 112 -27.40 -6.23 -16.79
CA LYS A 112 -26.09 -6.32 -17.43
C LYS A 112 -25.06 -5.61 -16.56
N ILE A 113 -24.23 -6.38 -15.87
CA ILE A 113 -22.98 -5.89 -15.28
C ILE A 113 -22.02 -5.70 -16.46
N GLY A 114 -22.03 -4.50 -17.05
CA GLY A 114 -21.07 -4.09 -18.06
C GLY A 114 -19.83 -3.54 -17.37
N THR A 115 -18.75 -4.30 -17.41
CA THR A 115 -17.39 -3.80 -17.19
C THR A 115 -17.01 -2.88 -18.35
N THR A 116 -16.98 -1.56 -18.12
CA THR A 116 -16.20 -0.65 -18.96
C THR A 116 -15.56 0.42 -18.09
N SER A 117 -14.24 0.40 -18.13
CA SER A 117 -13.28 1.39 -17.66
C SER A 117 -13.55 2.81 -18.14
N ASN A 118 -13.11 3.79 -17.33
CA ASN A 118 -12.82 5.18 -17.68
C ASN A 118 -13.98 6.03 -18.22
N GLU A 119 -14.78 6.62 -17.32
CA GLU A 119 -15.29 7.97 -17.54
C GLU A 119 -15.21 8.77 -16.23
N ARG A 120 -14.68 9.99 -16.34
CA ARG A 120 -14.58 10.98 -15.27
C ARG A 120 -16.02 11.39 -14.90
N GLN A 121 -16.41 11.25 -13.63
CA GLN A 121 -17.60 11.92 -13.12
C GLN A 121 -17.28 13.41 -12.91
N GLU A 122 -17.28 14.16 -14.01
CA GLU A 122 -17.59 15.59 -14.03
C GLU A 122 -19.11 15.72 -14.25
N ASP A 123 -19.71 16.64 -13.49
CA ASP A 123 -21.03 17.27 -13.68
C ASP A 123 -22.29 16.40 -13.83
N VAL A 124 -23.05 16.33 -12.74
CA VAL A 124 -24.53 16.41 -12.81
C VAL A 124 -24.99 17.53 -11.88
N VAL A 125 -24.81 18.77 -12.33
CA VAL A 125 -25.73 19.86 -12.01
C VAL A 125 -26.82 19.80 -13.06
N SER A 126 -28.02 19.37 -12.69
CA SER A 126 -29.22 19.64 -13.50
C SER A 126 -30.19 20.44 -12.65
N GLU A 127 -30.48 21.64 -13.13
CA GLU A 127 -31.47 22.55 -12.59
C GLU A 127 -32.88 21.96 -12.73
N GLY A 128 -33.69 22.16 -11.69
CA GLY A 128 -35.14 22.27 -11.82
C GLY A 128 -35.92 20.96 -11.95
N GLN A 129 -36.28 20.37 -10.80
CA GLN A 129 -37.65 19.91 -10.58
C GLN A 129 -37.94 19.78 -9.08
N SER A 130 -38.84 20.64 -8.63
CA SER A 130 -39.47 20.61 -7.31
C SER A 130 -40.27 19.32 -7.15
N THR A 131 -39.79 18.39 -6.32
CA THR A 131 -40.65 17.39 -5.68
C THR A 131 -40.49 17.52 -4.18
N SER A 132 -41.51 18.14 -3.58
CA SER A 132 -41.69 18.24 -2.13
C SER A 132 -41.74 16.84 -1.51
N CYS A 133 -40.78 16.54 -0.66
CA CYS A 133 -40.96 15.54 0.39
C CYS A 133 -40.36 16.06 1.70
N CYS A 134 -40.92 17.18 2.18
CA CYS A 134 -40.74 17.60 3.55
C CYS A 134 -41.91 17.06 4.37
N THR A 135 -41.67 16.05 5.21
CA THR A 135 -42.29 15.98 6.54
C THR A 135 -41.38 15.17 7.49
N ASN A 136 -40.65 15.90 8.33
CA ASN A 136 -40.22 15.58 9.70
C ASN A 136 -39.30 14.37 9.99
N LYS A 137 -38.01 14.67 10.22
CA LYS A 137 -37.30 14.37 11.49
C LYS A 137 -35.95 15.11 11.54
N GLU A 138 -35.93 16.25 12.22
CA GLU A 138 -34.74 17.05 12.58
C GLU A 138 -33.76 16.32 13.55
N GLU A 139 -33.83 14.99 13.72
CA GLU A 139 -33.05 14.26 14.73
C GLU A 139 -32.23 13.07 14.19
N GLY A 140 -32.29 12.73 12.90
CA GLY A 140 -31.84 11.41 12.44
C GLY A 140 -30.34 11.09 12.60
N TYR A 141 -29.44 12.05 12.43
CA TYR A 141 -28.00 11.79 12.27
C TYR A 141 -27.11 12.85 12.93
N LYS A 142 -27.51 13.36 14.10
CA LYS A 142 -26.81 14.45 14.79
C LYS A 142 -25.34 14.13 15.06
N ALA A 143 -25.04 12.93 15.56
CA ALA A 143 -23.66 12.51 15.80
C ALA A 143 -22.81 12.49 14.51
N LEU A 144 -23.40 12.13 13.37
CA LEU A 144 -22.74 12.12 12.06
C LEU A 144 -22.45 13.55 11.58
N ALA A 145 -23.46 14.43 11.60
CA ALA A 145 -23.32 15.83 11.23
C ALA A 145 -22.27 16.55 12.09
N LEU A 146 -22.29 16.32 13.40
CA LEU A 146 -21.28 16.85 14.33
C LEU A 146 -19.88 16.28 14.05
N GLY A 147 -19.77 15.00 13.69
CA GLY A 147 -18.52 14.37 13.27
C GLY A 147 -17.87 15.07 12.08
N TYR A 148 -18.64 15.26 10.98
CA TYR A 148 -18.18 15.98 9.78
C TYR A 148 -17.83 17.45 10.08
N ALA A 149 -18.63 18.14 10.89
CA ALA A 149 -18.35 19.52 11.31
C ALA A 149 -17.08 19.64 12.17
N ASN A 150 -16.77 18.65 12.99
CA ASN A 150 -15.54 18.60 13.77
C ASN A 150 -14.33 18.24 12.90
N ARG A 151 -14.46 17.28 11.98
CA ARG A 151 -13.39 16.88 11.05
C ARG A 151 -13.00 18.01 10.09
N SER A 152 -13.98 18.75 9.53
CA SER A 152 -13.70 19.93 8.70
C SER A 152 -12.89 21.01 9.43
N ALA A 153 -12.98 21.11 10.76
CA ALA A 153 -12.15 22.05 11.54
C ALA A 153 -10.67 21.70 11.45
N VAL A 154 -10.37 20.40 11.54
CA VAL A 154 -9.01 19.88 11.40
C VAL A 154 -8.53 20.04 9.97
N LEU A 155 -9.34 19.66 8.98
CA LEU A 155 -8.98 19.80 7.55
C LEU A 155 -8.64 21.24 7.17
N TYR A 156 -9.37 22.22 7.71
CA TYR A 156 -9.05 23.63 7.54
C TYR A 156 -7.67 24.00 8.11
N GLU A 157 -7.35 23.58 9.35
CA GLU A 157 -6.04 23.83 9.96
C GLU A 157 -4.89 23.13 9.22
N LEU A 158 -5.20 22.02 8.56
CA LEU A 158 -4.26 21.27 7.72
C LEU A 158 -4.12 21.82 6.29
N GLY A 159 -4.87 22.87 5.93
CA GLY A 159 -4.86 23.47 4.58
C GLY A 159 -5.52 22.60 3.50
N GLN A 160 -6.35 21.63 3.89
CA GLN A 160 -7.08 20.73 2.98
C GLN A 160 -8.44 21.32 2.63
N TYR A 161 -8.43 22.41 1.85
CA TYR A 161 -9.60 23.27 1.67
C TYR A 161 -10.76 22.61 0.91
N GLU A 162 -10.50 21.89 -0.18
CA GLU A 162 -11.55 21.18 -0.93
C GLU A 162 -12.23 20.12 -0.06
N LYS A 163 -11.45 19.31 0.65
CA LYS A 163 -11.98 18.28 1.56
C LYS A 163 -12.75 18.88 2.73
N CYS A 164 -12.29 20.02 3.26
CA CYS A 164 -12.99 20.78 4.28
C CYS A 164 -14.36 21.24 3.80
N ILE A 165 -14.45 21.76 2.56
CA ILE A 165 -15.71 22.17 1.94
C ILE A 165 -16.67 20.97 1.84
N CYS A 166 -16.19 19.82 1.33
CA CYS A 166 -17.00 18.62 1.24
C CYS A 166 -17.55 18.16 2.60
N ASP A 167 -16.72 18.12 3.65
CA ASP A 167 -17.17 17.77 5.00
C ASP A 167 -18.18 18.77 5.58
N ILE A 168 -18.07 20.06 5.24
CA ILE A 168 -19.07 21.06 5.64
C ILE A 168 -20.41 20.76 4.97
N ASP A 169 -20.39 20.42 3.68
CA ASP A 169 -21.60 20.10 2.92
C ASP A 169 -22.27 18.82 3.44
N TYR A 170 -21.50 17.79 3.78
CA TYR A 170 -22.02 16.60 4.47
C TYR A 170 -22.60 16.92 5.84
N ALA A 171 -21.95 17.77 6.64
CA ALA A 171 -22.48 18.17 7.94
C ALA A 171 -23.85 18.84 7.80
N LEU A 172 -23.98 19.80 6.89
CA LEU A 172 -25.24 20.51 6.61
C LEU A 172 -26.32 19.54 6.10
N PHE A 173 -25.97 18.68 5.15
CA PHE A 173 -26.88 17.68 4.57
C PHE A 173 -27.44 16.71 5.63
N HIS A 174 -26.64 16.32 6.63
CA HIS A 174 -27.05 15.41 7.69
C HIS A 174 -27.69 16.09 8.92
N GLY A 175 -28.10 17.36 8.80
CA GLY A 175 -28.86 18.06 9.83
C GLY A 175 -28.00 18.70 10.92
N TYR A 176 -26.86 19.31 10.55
CA TYR A 176 -26.09 20.13 11.48
C TYR A 176 -26.97 21.26 12.06
N PRO A 177 -26.87 21.60 13.37
CA PRO A 177 -27.79 22.55 14.00
C PRO A 177 -27.77 23.93 13.35
N THR A 178 -28.94 24.45 12.98
CA THR A 178 -29.12 25.72 12.23
C THR A 178 -28.44 26.92 12.90
N ILE A 179 -28.52 27.00 14.24
CA ILE A 179 -27.85 28.07 15.02
C ILE A 179 -26.32 28.07 14.88
N LEU A 180 -25.73 26.95 14.45
CA LEU A 180 -24.29 26.80 14.25
C LEU A 180 -23.87 26.87 12.77
N HIS A 181 -24.82 27.01 11.83
CA HIS A 181 -24.52 27.07 10.39
C HIS A 181 -23.53 28.17 10.04
N SER A 182 -23.63 29.34 10.69
CA SER A 182 -22.73 30.46 10.50
C SER A 182 -21.26 30.11 10.75
N LYS A 183 -20.97 29.20 11.70
CA LYS A 183 -19.61 28.74 11.99
C LYS A 183 -19.03 27.90 10.85
N LEU A 184 -19.85 27.07 10.22
CA LEU A 184 -19.44 26.30 9.05
C LEU A 184 -19.34 27.20 7.82
N ALA A 185 -20.27 28.13 7.64
CA ALA A 185 -20.22 29.12 6.55
C ALA A 185 -18.95 29.97 6.62
N GLU A 186 -18.55 30.44 7.81
CA GLU A 186 -17.31 31.17 8.01
C GLU A 186 -16.09 30.34 7.57
N ARG A 187 -16.03 29.06 7.96
CA ARG A 187 -14.94 28.15 7.57
C ARG A 187 -14.95 27.87 6.07
N LYS A 188 -16.11 27.59 5.47
CA LYS A 188 -16.28 27.32 4.03
C LYS A 188 -15.89 28.55 3.20
N ALA A 189 -16.29 29.76 3.61
CA ALA A 189 -15.88 31.00 2.97
C ALA A 189 -14.36 31.20 3.03
N LYS A 190 -13.72 30.96 4.18
CA LYS A 190 -12.25 31.00 4.30
C LYS A 190 -11.55 30.00 3.38
N CYS A 191 -12.09 28.79 3.23
CA CYS A 191 -11.57 27.78 2.29
C CYS A 191 -11.71 28.27 0.83
N LEU A 192 -12.89 28.76 0.44
CA LEU A 192 -13.15 29.25 -0.91
C LEU A 192 -12.24 30.43 -1.28
N ILE A 193 -12.00 31.36 -0.34
CA ILE A 193 -11.05 32.46 -0.53
C ILE A 193 -9.63 31.93 -0.72
N ALA A 194 -9.19 30.98 0.10
CA ALA A 194 -7.87 30.36 -0.02
C ALA A 194 -7.67 29.60 -1.35
N LEU A 195 -8.76 29.06 -1.92
CA LEU A 195 -8.81 28.41 -3.24
C LEU A 195 -9.06 29.39 -4.40
N GLN A 196 -9.09 30.70 -4.15
CA GLN A 196 -9.38 31.75 -5.14
C GLN A 196 -10.79 31.68 -5.77
N ARG A 197 -11.72 30.93 -5.17
CA ARG A 197 -13.14 30.81 -5.58
C ARG A 197 -13.99 31.92 -4.95
N ARG A 198 -13.64 33.18 -5.25
CA ARG A 198 -14.19 34.38 -4.59
C ARG A 198 -15.69 34.60 -4.79
N ASN A 199 -16.19 34.37 -6.00
CA ASN A 199 -17.63 34.56 -6.30
C ASN A 199 -18.50 33.64 -5.44
N GLU A 200 -18.08 32.38 -5.27
CA GLU A 200 -18.76 31.42 -4.41
C GLU A 200 -18.68 31.82 -2.93
N ALA A 201 -17.52 32.31 -2.47
CA ALA A 201 -17.37 32.81 -1.12
C ALA A 201 -18.32 33.98 -0.84
N LYS A 202 -18.42 34.94 -1.77
CA LYS A 202 -19.32 36.09 -1.67
C LYS A 202 -20.78 35.66 -1.59
N SER A 203 -21.23 34.83 -2.53
CA SER A 203 -22.59 34.29 -2.56
C SER A 203 -22.94 33.55 -1.27
N LEU A 204 -22.01 32.75 -0.73
CA LEU A 204 -22.20 32.03 0.52
C LEU A 204 -22.33 32.98 1.71
N ILE A 205 -21.48 34.01 1.81
CA ILE A 205 -21.51 35.00 2.88
C ILE A 205 -22.84 35.76 2.86
N GLU A 206 -23.28 36.23 1.69
CA GLU A 206 -24.54 36.96 1.52
C GLU A 206 -25.75 36.12 1.97
N THR A 207 -25.82 34.87 1.48
CA THR A 207 -26.89 33.92 1.85
C THR A 207 -26.86 33.61 3.36
N SER A 208 -25.68 33.45 3.94
CA SER A 208 -25.53 33.14 5.37
C SER A 208 -25.91 34.31 6.28
N LEU A 209 -25.65 35.55 5.86
CA LEU A 209 -26.06 36.75 6.59
C LEU A 209 -27.59 36.89 6.60
N GLN A 210 -28.24 36.67 5.44
CA GLN A 210 -29.70 36.67 5.35
C GLN A 210 -30.33 35.59 6.23
N ALA A 211 -29.76 34.38 6.25
CA ALA A 211 -30.22 33.30 7.13
C ALA A 211 -30.07 33.66 8.62
N LEU A 212 -28.99 34.34 9.01
CA LEU A 212 -28.81 34.81 10.38
C LEU A 212 -29.82 35.89 10.77
N ASP A 213 -30.18 36.80 9.86
CA ASP A 213 -31.21 37.82 10.09
C ASP A 213 -32.58 37.19 10.35
N ALA A 214 -32.88 36.06 9.70
CA ALA A 214 -34.14 35.34 9.88
C ALA A 214 -34.27 34.56 11.21
N LEU A 215 -33.16 34.25 11.89
CA LEU A 215 -33.14 33.35 13.05
C LEU A 215 -33.47 34.02 14.40
N ALA A 216 -33.48 35.35 14.48
CA ALA A 216 -33.98 36.21 15.57
C ALA A 216 -34.03 35.67 17.03
N LEU A 217 -33.05 34.87 17.46
CA LEU A 217 -32.97 34.33 18.83
C LEU A 217 -31.49 34.22 19.28
N ASP A 218 -31.17 34.94 20.36
CA ASP A 218 -29.92 34.98 21.16
C ASP A 218 -28.78 35.92 20.66
N GLU A 219 -28.63 37.08 21.31
CA GLU A 219 -27.99 38.29 20.77
C GLU A 219 -26.45 38.28 20.69
N GLU A 220 -25.73 37.49 21.50
CA GLU A 220 -24.26 37.57 21.58
C GLU A 220 -23.52 36.70 20.54
N LYS A 221 -23.89 35.42 20.40
CA LYS A 221 -23.21 34.47 19.48
C LYS A 221 -23.51 34.76 18.01
N ILE A 222 -24.73 35.19 17.70
CA ILE A 222 -25.14 35.60 16.36
C ILE A 222 -24.41 36.87 15.95
N LYS A 223 -24.26 37.84 16.87
CA LYS A 223 -23.54 39.10 16.63
C LYS A 223 -22.05 38.87 16.32
N SER A 224 -21.38 37.99 17.08
CA SER A 224 -19.99 37.61 16.79
C SER A 224 -19.85 36.91 15.44
N SER A 225 -20.74 35.96 15.13
CA SER A 225 -20.74 35.24 13.85
C SER A 225 -21.00 36.18 12.65
N ARG A 226 -21.95 37.11 12.81
CA ARG A 226 -22.26 38.15 11.82
C ARG A 226 -21.07 39.07 11.57
N ALA A 227 -20.41 39.54 12.62
CA ALA A 227 -19.21 40.37 12.51
C ALA A 227 -18.07 39.64 11.77
N ASN A 228 -17.87 38.35 12.05
CA ASN A 228 -16.85 37.54 11.36
C ASN A 228 -17.16 37.41 9.86
N LEU A 229 -18.40 37.08 9.49
CA LEU A 229 -18.82 36.97 8.08
C LEU A 229 -18.73 38.30 7.33
N GLN A 230 -19.12 39.40 7.98
CA GLN A 230 -18.96 40.75 7.42
C GLN A 230 -17.48 41.11 7.23
N SER A 231 -16.60 40.73 8.15
CA SER A 231 -15.15 40.94 7.99
C SER A 231 -14.58 40.17 6.80
N LEU A 232 -15.09 38.96 6.52
CA LEU A 232 -14.72 38.16 5.34
C LEU A 232 -15.16 38.78 4.02
N SER A 233 -16.32 39.45 3.99
CA SER A 233 -16.76 40.21 2.80
C SER A 233 -15.82 41.38 2.45
N GLN A 234 -15.10 41.91 3.45
CA GLN A 234 -14.12 42.98 3.28
C GLN A 234 -12.71 42.46 2.96
N LEU A 235 -12.41 41.21 3.32
CA LEU A 235 -11.13 40.54 3.03
C LEU A 235 -10.91 40.32 1.53
N ASP A 236 -11.96 40.31 0.71
CA ASP A 236 -11.89 40.27 -0.76
C ASP A 236 -11.12 41.47 -1.36
N LYS A 237 -11.03 42.60 -0.63
CA LYS A 237 -10.39 43.85 -1.07
C LYS A 237 -8.90 43.96 -0.72
N LYS A 238 -8.38 43.10 0.16
CA LYS A 238 -6.96 43.10 0.55
C LYS A 238 -6.33 41.82 0.03
N PHE A 239 -5.31 41.96 -0.83
CA PHE A 239 -4.44 40.85 -1.19
C PHE A 239 -3.82 40.28 0.10
N ILE A 240 -4.40 39.22 0.63
CA ILE A 240 -3.79 38.43 1.69
C ILE A 240 -3.56 37.07 1.09
N ASP A 241 -2.29 36.82 0.79
CA ASP A 241 -1.76 35.48 0.64
C ASP A 241 -1.98 34.80 2.00
N ILE A 242 -3.08 34.06 2.15
CA ILE A 242 -3.25 33.18 3.31
C ILE A 242 -2.26 32.06 3.06
N HIS A 243 -0.98 32.31 3.36
CA HIS A 243 0.06 31.32 3.25
C HIS A 243 -0.39 30.11 4.09
N PRO A 244 -0.67 28.96 3.46
CA PRO A 244 -0.97 27.76 4.21
C PRO A 244 0.28 27.43 5.00
N ASN A 245 0.13 27.16 6.29
CA ASN A 245 1.23 26.73 7.16
C ASN A 245 2.02 25.63 6.43
N THR A 246 3.20 25.97 5.92
CA THR A 246 3.91 25.23 4.86
C THR A 246 4.26 23.81 5.33
N LYS A 247 4.41 23.64 6.65
CA LYS A 247 4.63 22.36 7.32
C LYS A 247 3.48 21.36 7.11
N TYR A 248 2.22 21.82 7.03
CA TYR A 248 1.05 20.95 6.86
C TYR A 248 0.60 20.84 5.40
N LYS A 249 0.82 21.86 4.55
CA LYS A 249 0.56 21.69 3.11
C LYS A 249 1.39 20.54 2.50
N LEU A 250 2.66 20.41 2.90
CA LEU A 250 3.56 19.33 2.46
C LEU A 250 3.22 17.94 3.03
N LEU A 251 2.66 17.85 4.23
CA LEU A 251 2.28 16.55 4.83
C LEU A 251 1.01 15.95 4.20
N PHE A 252 0.22 16.76 3.48
CA PHE A 252 -1.14 16.39 3.05
C PHE A 252 -1.42 16.67 1.56
N SER A 253 -0.41 17.05 0.75
CA SER A 253 -0.53 17.27 -0.70
C SER A 253 -0.11 16.07 -1.56
N PHE A 254 0.17 14.91 -0.97
CA PHE A 254 0.66 13.74 -1.69
C PHE A 254 -0.51 12.97 -2.32
N GLU A 255 -0.50 12.84 -3.64
CA GLU A 255 -1.37 11.91 -4.37
C GLU A 255 -0.85 10.49 -4.20
N ASN A 256 -1.74 9.50 -4.16
CA ASN A 256 -1.27 8.11 -4.16
C ASN A 256 -0.48 7.88 -5.45
N PRO A 257 0.78 7.45 -5.35
CA PRO A 257 1.60 7.21 -6.52
C PRO A 257 0.90 6.12 -7.33
N SER A 258 0.71 6.39 -8.62
CA SER A 258 0.24 5.34 -9.52
C SER A 258 1.31 4.27 -9.64
N PRO A 259 0.94 2.98 -9.71
CA PRO A 259 1.91 1.94 -9.97
C PRO A 259 2.64 2.22 -11.30
N PRO A 260 3.95 1.94 -11.40
CA PRO A 260 4.66 1.99 -12.66
C PRO A 260 4.00 1.05 -13.67
N LYS A 261 4.10 1.40 -14.95
CA LYS A 261 3.60 0.57 -16.05
C LYS A 261 4.70 -0.34 -16.56
N LEU A 262 4.32 -1.53 -17.02
CA LEU A 262 5.21 -2.40 -17.79
C LEU A 262 5.57 -1.73 -19.12
N ALA A 263 6.85 -1.73 -19.48
CA ALA A 263 7.29 -1.20 -20.77
C ALA A 263 6.70 -2.00 -21.94
N LYS A 264 6.68 -3.34 -21.81
CA LYS A 264 6.02 -4.27 -22.73
C LYS A 264 5.49 -5.46 -21.93
N CYS A 265 4.24 -5.84 -22.14
CA CYS A 265 3.61 -6.99 -21.50
C CYS A 265 3.99 -8.31 -22.18
N ASN A 266 4.06 -9.39 -21.40
CA ASN A 266 4.06 -10.75 -21.90
C ASN A 266 2.70 -11.04 -22.58
N PRO A 267 2.70 -11.69 -23.76
CA PRO A 267 1.46 -11.92 -24.52
C PRO A 267 0.49 -12.91 -23.85
N THR A 268 1.00 -13.82 -23.00
CA THR A 268 0.19 -14.85 -22.35
C THR A 268 -0.28 -14.43 -20.96
N ILE A 269 0.59 -13.73 -20.20
CA ILE A 269 0.28 -13.23 -18.86
C ILE A 269 0.51 -11.70 -18.86
N PRO A 270 -0.52 -10.88 -19.14
CA PRO A 270 -0.35 -9.44 -19.36
C PRO A 270 0.25 -8.66 -18.17
N SER A 271 0.07 -9.17 -16.95
CA SER A 271 0.66 -8.64 -15.72
C SER A 271 2.18 -8.87 -15.59
N LEU A 272 2.79 -9.66 -16.49
CA LEU A 272 4.23 -9.88 -16.56
C LEU A 272 4.88 -9.02 -17.65
N SER A 273 6.13 -8.64 -17.43
CA SER A 273 7.02 -8.09 -18.45
C SER A 273 7.29 -9.12 -19.54
N ARG A 274 7.43 -8.64 -20.77
CA ARG A 274 7.80 -9.47 -21.94
C ARG A 274 9.15 -10.20 -21.76
N SER A 275 9.99 -9.73 -20.84
CA SER A 275 11.28 -10.34 -20.53
C SER A 275 11.21 -11.59 -19.64
N VAL A 276 10.01 -12.00 -19.21
CA VAL A 276 9.79 -13.13 -18.31
C VAL A 276 8.74 -14.06 -18.86
N ASP A 277 8.99 -15.37 -18.77
CA ASP A 277 8.07 -16.44 -19.12
C ASP A 277 7.75 -17.33 -17.92
N LEU A 278 6.61 -18.04 -17.99
CA LEU A 278 6.24 -19.09 -17.05
C LEU A 278 6.87 -20.41 -17.51
N ALA A 279 7.56 -21.09 -16.59
CA ALA A 279 8.14 -22.41 -16.78
C ALA A 279 7.66 -23.39 -15.71
N PHE A 280 7.97 -24.68 -15.90
CA PHE A 280 7.67 -25.75 -14.96
C PHE A 280 8.83 -26.73 -14.85
N SER A 281 9.11 -27.20 -13.63
CA SER A 281 10.01 -28.32 -13.36
C SER A 281 9.37 -29.28 -12.35
N SER A 282 9.76 -30.55 -12.39
CA SER A 282 9.24 -31.56 -11.45
C SER A 282 9.71 -31.32 -10.00
N THR A 283 10.77 -30.54 -9.79
CA THR A 283 11.38 -30.30 -8.48
C THR A 283 10.91 -29.02 -7.81
N GLN A 284 10.60 -27.98 -8.59
CA GLN A 284 10.20 -26.65 -8.07
C GLN A 284 8.76 -26.28 -8.45
N GLY A 285 8.08 -27.10 -9.27
CA GLY A 285 6.76 -26.78 -9.78
C GLY A 285 6.82 -25.66 -10.82
N ARG A 286 5.85 -24.74 -10.77
CA ARG A 286 5.79 -23.57 -11.66
C ARG A 286 6.74 -22.49 -11.18
N TYR A 287 7.41 -21.81 -12.09
CA TYR A 287 8.32 -20.72 -11.75
C TYR A 287 8.46 -19.71 -12.89
N LEU A 288 8.87 -18.48 -12.55
CA LEU A 288 9.16 -17.44 -13.54
C LEU A 288 10.63 -17.52 -13.98
N VAL A 289 10.87 -17.43 -15.28
CA VAL A 289 12.22 -17.45 -15.88
C VAL A 289 12.43 -16.23 -16.77
N ALA A 290 13.59 -15.58 -16.64
CA ALA A 290 13.98 -14.48 -17.51
C ALA A 290 14.30 -15.02 -18.92
N ASN A 291 13.67 -14.51 -19.97
CA ASN A 291 13.99 -14.86 -21.37
C ASN A 291 14.99 -13.89 -22.01
N LYS A 292 15.30 -12.80 -21.32
CA LYS A 292 16.32 -11.79 -21.63
C LYS A 292 16.94 -11.29 -20.34
N ASP A 293 18.11 -10.67 -20.44
CA ASP A 293 18.74 -10.02 -19.29
C ASP A 293 17.84 -8.91 -18.73
N ILE A 294 17.67 -8.89 -17.40
CA ILE A 294 16.87 -7.91 -16.66
C ILE A 294 17.81 -7.14 -15.72
N LYS A 295 17.73 -5.81 -15.76
CA LYS A 295 18.60 -4.94 -14.98
C LYS A 295 17.99 -4.59 -13.63
N PRO A 296 18.81 -4.29 -12.61
CA PRO A 296 18.31 -3.73 -11.36
C PRO A 296 17.41 -2.51 -11.61
N GLY A 297 16.23 -2.50 -10.99
CA GLY A 297 15.21 -1.47 -11.13
C GLY A 297 14.17 -1.69 -12.22
N ASP A 298 14.38 -2.65 -13.14
CA ASP A 298 13.38 -3.01 -14.14
C ASP A 298 12.11 -3.57 -13.47
N VAL A 299 10.95 -3.21 -14.02
CA VAL A 299 9.65 -3.72 -13.59
C VAL A 299 9.39 -5.08 -14.23
N ILE A 300 9.23 -6.11 -13.42
CA ILE A 300 9.03 -7.50 -13.83
C ILE A 300 7.54 -7.84 -13.90
N ALA A 301 6.75 -7.42 -12.90
CA ALA A 301 5.32 -7.71 -12.86
C ALA A 301 4.55 -6.53 -12.23
N VAL A 302 3.31 -6.35 -12.67
CA VAL A 302 2.34 -5.39 -12.11
C VAL A 302 0.99 -6.10 -12.08
N GLU A 303 0.48 -6.40 -10.89
CA GLU A 303 -0.73 -7.18 -10.70
C GLU A 303 -1.66 -6.52 -9.67
N ASP A 304 -2.92 -6.33 -10.03
CA ASP A 304 -3.97 -5.98 -9.08
C ASP A 304 -4.39 -7.21 -8.29
N ALA A 305 -4.65 -7.04 -6.99
CA ALA A 305 -5.12 -8.13 -6.14
C ALA A 305 -6.40 -8.75 -6.72
N TYR A 306 -6.43 -10.08 -6.83
CA TYR A 306 -7.63 -10.83 -7.19
C TYR A 306 -8.71 -10.69 -6.10
N SER A 307 -8.27 -10.77 -4.84
CA SER A 307 -9.08 -10.50 -3.64
C SER A 307 -8.21 -9.80 -2.61
N LYS A 308 -8.82 -8.94 -1.79
CA LYS A 308 -8.09 -8.06 -0.85
C LYS A 308 -8.94 -7.71 0.36
N VAL A 309 -8.29 -7.50 1.50
CA VAL A 309 -8.94 -7.09 2.75
C VAL A 309 -8.01 -6.20 3.57
N VAL A 310 -8.52 -5.08 4.09
CA VAL A 310 -7.82 -4.24 5.07
C VAL A 310 -7.94 -4.88 6.45
N HIS A 311 -6.90 -4.81 7.27
CA HIS A 311 -7.02 -5.15 8.69
C HIS A 311 -8.07 -4.26 9.37
N LEU A 312 -9.17 -4.89 9.77
CA LEU A 312 -10.36 -4.20 10.27
C LEU A 312 -10.11 -3.43 11.57
N ASP A 313 -9.16 -3.89 12.40
CA ASP A 313 -8.90 -3.32 13.72
C ASP A 313 -7.84 -2.22 13.72
N SER A 314 -6.85 -2.29 12.82
CA SER A 314 -5.69 -1.38 12.81
C SER A 314 -5.71 -0.34 11.70
N SER A 315 -6.32 -0.63 10.54
CA SER A 315 -6.11 0.15 9.31
C SER A 315 -7.38 0.76 8.73
N LEU A 316 -8.55 0.38 9.22
CA LEU A 316 -9.84 0.85 8.68
C LEU A 316 -10.10 2.36 8.86
N HIS A 317 -9.60 2.96 9.94
CA HIS A 317 -9.85 4.37 10.26
C HIS A 317 -9.12 5.35 9.32
N ASN A 318 -8.17 4.85 8.55
CA ASN A 318 -7.31 5.63 7.69
C ASN A 318 -6.94 4.90 6.39
N HIS A 319 -7.67 3.88 5.93
CA HIS A 319 -7.48 3.27 4.59
C HIS A 319 -8.82 2.98 3.91
N CYS A 320 -8.81 3.07 2.58
CA CYS A 320 -9.92 2.69 1.72
C CYS A 320 -10.01 1.16 1.64
N THR A 321 -11.18 0.59 1.87
CA THR A 321 -11.37 -0.88 1.78
C THR A 321 -11.42 -1.39 0.36
N GLU A 322 -11.59 -0.52 -0.64
CA GLU A 322 -11.57 -0.88 -2.05
C GLU A 322 -10.16 -0.78 -2.62
N CYS A 323 -9.57 0.41 -2.71
CA CYS A 323 -8.26 0.55 -3.34
C CYS A 323 -7.09 0.29 -2.38
N LEU A 324 -7.33 0.02 -1.09
CA LEU A 324 -6.32 -0.11 -0.02
C LEU A 324 -5.44 1.13 0.17
N ALA A 325 -5.73 2.20 -0.56
CA ALA A 325 -5.02 3.45 -0.41
C ALA A 325 -5.41 4.10 0.91
N ARG A 326 -4.41 4.63 1.61
CA ARG A 326 -4.59 5.32 2.88
C ARG A 326 -5.47 6.56 2.71
N CYS A 327 -6.28 6.95 3.71
CA CYS A 327 -7.49 7.78 3.74
C CYS A 327 -7.61 8.92 4.78
N LEU A 328 -8.00 10.16 4.38
CA LEU A 328 -8.05 11.37 5.25
C LEU A 328 -9.43 11.61 5.78
N THR A 329 -10.35 11.62 4.83
CA THR A 329 -11.77 11.82 5.07
C THR A 329 -12.49 10.58 4.60
N PRO A 330 -12.32 9.45 5.29
CA PRO A 330 -12.96 8.26 4.83
C PRO A 330 -14.47 8.41 4.95
N LEU A 331 -15.16 7.92 3.93
CA LEU A 331 -16.60 7.87 3.84
C LEU A 331 -17.07 6.55 4.43
N PRO A 332 -17.89 6.60 5.48
CA PRO A 332 -18.34 5.41 6.18
C PRO A 332 -19.41 4.67 5.38
N CYS A 333 -19.43 3.33 5.46
CA CYS A 333 -20.58 2.56 4.99
C CYS A 333 -21.84 2.92 5.81
N PRO A 334 -23.02 3.11 5.19
CA PRO A 334 -24.24 3.41 5.93
C PRO A 334 -24.71 2.29 6.86
N ILE A 335 -24.40 1.04 6.49
CA ILE A 335 -24.96 -0.16 7.13
C ILE A 335 -24.06 -0.68 8.25
N CYS A 336 -22.74 -0.54 8.13
CA CYS A 336 -21.79 -1.08 9.11
C CYS A 336 -20.71 -0.07 9.47
N SER A 337 -20.12 -0.24 10.65
CA SER A 337 -18.97 0.56 11.09
C SER A 337 -17.62 -0.03 10.65
N LYS A 338 -17.59 -0.86 9.59
CA LYS A 338 -16.43 -1.67 9.17
C LYS A 338 -15.86 -1.33 7.78
N ILE A 339 -16.40 -0.35 7.08
CA ILE A 339 -16.03 -0.03 5.68
C ILE A 339 -15.81 1.48 5.55
N ASN A 340 -14.75 1.85 4.83
CA ASN A 340 -14.28 3.22 4.66
C ASN A 340 -13.69 3.45 3.26
N ILE A 341 -13.92 4.64 2.66
CA ILE A 341 -13.47 4.99 1.29
C ILE A 341 -12.88 6.42 1.26
N ASN A 342 -11.67 6.69 0.68
CA ASN A 342 -11.02 8.04 0.71
C ASN A 342 -9.45 8.02 0.82
N ASN A 343 -8.71 9.17 0.76
CA ASN A 343 -7.19 9.26 0.70
C ASN A 343 -6.43 10.13 1.81
N TYR A 344 -5.29 9.72 2.45
CA TYR A 344 -4.35 10.39 3.47
C TYR A 344 -2.95 9.77 3.66
N GLN A 345 -1.98 10.47 4.31
CA GLN A 345 -0.67 9.96 4.76
C GLN A 345 -0.17 10.36 6.18
N GLN A 346 0.51 9.42 6.83
CA GLN A 346 1.77 9.59 7.59
C GLN A 346 2.71 8.43 7.19
N SER A 347 4.01 8.64 7.08
CA SER A 347 4.96 7.63 6.60
C SER A 347 5.40 6.67 7.72
N VAL A 348 4.70 5.55 7.88
CA VAL A 348 5.19 4.37 8.63
C VAL A 348 4.84 3.14 7.81
N THR A 349 5.84 2.32 7.49
CA THR A 349 5.62 1.00 6.89
C THR A 349 4.95 0.12 7.92
N SER A 350 3.71 -0.25 7.67
CA SER A 350 2.92 -1.17 8.51
C SER A 350 2.12 -2.07 7.59
N GLU A 351 1.91 -3.30 8.01
CA GLU A 351 1.00 -4.20 7.32
C GLU A 351 -0.42 -3.65 7.43
N ILE A 352 -1.06 -3.38 6.29
CA ILE A 352 -2.40 -2.76 6.26
C ILE A 352 -3.51 -3.74 5.94
N GLY A 353 -3.17 -4.95 5.50
CA GLY A 353 -4.11 -5.97 5.07
C GLY A 353 -3.46 -7.10 4.29
N CYS A 354 -4.31 -7.95 3.72
CA CYS A 354 -3.89 -9.10 2.91
C CYS A 354 -4.48 -9.03 1.49
N GLY A 355 -3.75 -9.55 0.52
CA GLY A 355 -4.19 -9.66 -0.87
C GLY A 355 -3.77 -10.99 -1.52
N ALA A 356 -4.59 -11.49 -2.43
CA ALA A 356 -4.29 -12.68 -3.23
C ALA A 356 -3.82 -12.26 -4.63
N TYR A 357 -2.61 -12.69 -5.02
CA TYR A 357 -1.92 -12.26 -6.23
C TYR A 357 -1.43 -13.47 -7.02
N GLY A 358 -2.14 -13.84 -8.10
CA GLY A 358 -1.91 -15.10 -8.81
C GLY A 358 -0.54 -15.14 -9.50
N VAL A 359 -0.10 -14.03 -10.09
CA VAL A 359 1.20 -13.91 -10.76
C VAL A 359 2.32 -13.78 -9.74
N MET A 360 2.13 -13.04 -8.66
CA MET A 360 3.15 -12.90 -7.61
C MET A 360 3.38 -14.22 -6.85
N SER A 361 2.40 -15.14 -6.81
CA SER A 361 2.58 -16.49 -6.30
C SER A 361 3.41 -17.42 -7.22
N LEU A 362 3.80 -16.99 -8.43
CA LEU A 362 4.64 -17.78 -9.34
C LEU A 362 6.15 -17.59 -9.10
N THR A 363 6.55 -16.62 -8.26
CA THR A 363 7.96 -16.47 -7.88
C THR A 363 8.31 -17.44 -6.77
N ASN A 364 9.37 -18.22 -6.96
CA ASN A 364 9.92 -19.05 -5.90
C ASN A 364 10.82 -18.26 -4.96
N HIS A 365 11.00 -18.82 -3.76
CA HIS A 365 11.83 -18.24 -2.71
C HIS A 365 13.34 -18.32 -2.99
N SER A 366 14.06 -17.24 -2.65
CA SER A 366 15.50 -17.26 -2.39
C SER A 366 15.82 -16.39 -1.16
N CYS A 367 16.73 -16.85 -0.30
CA CYS A 367 17.19 -16.04 0.84
C CYS A 367 18.02 -14.82 0.41
N ASN A 368 18.46 -14.77 -0.86
CA ASN A 368 19.08 -13.63 -1.53
C ASN A 368 18.33 -13.40 -2.85
N PRO A 369 17.15 -12.77 -2.79
CA PRO A 369 16.20 -12.74 -3.91
C PRO A 369 16.68 -11.84 -5.05
N ALA A 370 16.28 -12.19 -6.28
CA ALA A 370 16.59 -11.42 -7.48
C ALA A 370 15.64 -10.24 -7.68
N ALA A 371 14.42 -10.35 -7.17
CA ALA A 371 13.38 -9.35 -7.23
C ALA A 371 12.79 -9.07 -5.84
N ALA A 372 12.04 -7.98 -5.72
CA ALA A 372 11.30 -7.62 -4.51
C ALA A 372 9.95 -6.98 -4.87
N ARG A 373 8.97 -7.16 -3.99
CA ARG A 373 7.61 -6.62 -4.14
C ARG A 373 7.49 -5.23 -3.54
N PHE A 374 6.72 -4.38 -4.21
CA PHE A 374 6.38 -3.02 -3.79
C PHE A 374 4.89 -2.78 -4.01
N THR A 375 4.19 -2.23 -3.03
CA THR A 375 2.72 -2.13 -3.08
C THR A 375 2.23 -0.70 -3.33
N PHE A 376 1.36 -0.56 -4.34
CA PHE A 376 0.71 0.68 -4.74
C PHE A 376 -0.81 0.52 -4.60
N GLY A 377 -1.35 0.87 -3.44
CA GLY A 377 -2.73 0.62 -3.07
C GLY A 377 -2.98 -0.89 -2.95
N ALA A 378 -3.77 -1.42 -3.87
CA ALA A 378 -4.05 -2.86 -4.03
C ALA A 378 -3.23 -3.54 -5.13
N THR A 379 -2.37 -2.79 -5.83
CA THR A 379 -1.52 -3.30 -6.91
C THR A 379 -0.15 -3.67 -6.35
N GLU A 380 0.30 -4.90 -6.59
CA GLU A 380 1.67 -5.32 -6.32
C GLU A 380 2.54 -5.14 -7.56
N VAL A 381 3.76 -4.67 -7.33
CA VAL A 381 4.77 -4.45 -8.36
C VAL A 381 6.02 -5.20 -7.98
N LEU A 382 6.42 -6.15 -8.82
CA LEU A 382 7.68 -6.87 -8.67
C LEU A 382 8.77 -6.15 -9.47
N LYS A 383 9.84 -5.69 -8.82
CA LYS A 383 11.00 -5.09 -9.49
C LYS A 383 12.27 -5.91 -9.25
N ALA A 384 13.16 -5.92 -10.24
CA ALA A 384 14.50 -6.47 -10.07
C ALA A 384 15.30 -5.64 -9.06
N VAL A 385 15.94 -6.31 -8.10
CA VAL A 385 16.87 -5.69 -7.14
C VAL A 385 18.30 -6.21 -7.32
N ARG A 386 18.50 -7.02 -8.37
CA ARG A 386 19.75 -7.62 -8.83
C ARG A 386 19.74 -7.69 -10.35
N PHE A 387 20.90 -7.94 -10.95
CA PHE A 387 20.94 -8.35 -12.34
C PHE A 387 20.42 -9.79 -12.48
N ILE A 388 19.48 -10.02 -13.40
CA ILE A 388 18.91 -11.36 -13.66
C ILE A 388 19.31 -11.78 -15.09
N PRO A 389 20.26 -12.71 -15.24
CA PRO A 389 20.68 -13.19 -16.55
C PRO A 389 19.55 -13.93 -17.28
N ALA A 390 19.49 -13.82 -18.61
CA ALA A 390 18.62 -14.64 -19.44
C ALA A 390 18.81 -16.15 -19.14
N GLY A 391 17.70 -16.88 -19.08
CA GLY A 391 17.64 -18.31 -18.75
C GLY A 391 17.65 -18.61 -17.25
N THR A 392 17.70 -17.61 -16.37
CA THR A 392 17.70 -17.81 -14.90
C THR A 392 16.33 -17.52 -14.27
N GLU A 393 16.09 -18.13 -13.13
CA GLU A 393 14.84 -18.01 -12.38
C GLU A 393 14.71 -16.62 -11.73
N VAL A 394 13.52 -16.03 -11.81
CA VAL A 394 13.15 -14.83 -11.06
C VAL A 394 12.69 -15.25 -9.68
N THR A 395 13.53 -14.99 -8.68
CA THR A 395 13.26 -15.34 -7.27
C THR A 395 12.90 -14.12 -6.45
N ASP A 396 12.06 -14.34 -5.45
CA ASP A 396 11.61 -13.36 -4.46
C ASP A 396 11.86 -13.91 -3.04
N SER A 397 11.66 -13.11 -1.99
CA SER A 397 11.74 -13.59 -0.60
C SER A 397 10.34 -13.76 -0.03
N TYR A 398 10.16 -14.84 0.74
CA TYR A 398 8.90 -15.16 1.42
C TYR A 398 8.87 -14.63 2.87
N GLY A 399 9.87 -13.82 3.22
CA GLY A 399 10.10 -13.30 4.58
C GLY A 399 11.49 -13.68 5.11
N GLU A 400 12.10 -14.74 4.58
CA GLU A 400 13.42 -15.20 5.01
C GLU A 400 14.55 -14.58 4.20
N HIS A 401 15.50 -13.91 4.88
CA HIS A 401 16.67 -13.29 4.25
C HIS A 401 17.96 -13.62 5.00
N TYR A 402 18.99 -14.01 4.26
CA TYR A 402 20.23 -14.56 4.84
C TYR A 402 20.98 -13.59 5.74
N CYS A 403 20.88 -12.30 5.42
CA CYS A 403 21.63 -11.26 6.10
C CYS A 403 21.13 -10.96 7.52
N VAL A 404 19.85 -11.25 7.81
CA VAL A 404 19.19 -10.89 9.07
C VAL A 404 18.77 -12.09 9.92
N GLN A 405 18.68 -13.28 9.32
CA GLN A 405 18.29 -14.51 10.02
C GLN A 405 19.33 -15.61 9.84
N LYS A 406 19.50 -16.45 10.86
CA LYS A 406 20.37 -17.63 10.80
C LYS A 406 19.81 -18.71 9.87
N GLU A 407 20.68 -19.51 9.27
CA GLU A 407 20.31 -20.53 8.29
C GLU A 407 19.27 -21.53 8.82
N GLU A 408 19.50 -22.04 10.03
CA GLU A 408 18.62 -23.04 10.65
C GLU A 408 17.22 -22.47 10.86
N SER A 409 17.12 -21.20 11.28
CA SER A 409 15.84 -20.51 11.47
C SER A 409 15.11 -20.29 10.14
N ARG A 410 15.83 -19.89 9.07
CA ARG A 410 15.22 -19.70 7.74
C ARG A 410 14.67 -21.01 7.20
N ILE A 411 15.45 -22.09 7.26
CA ILE A 411 15.04 -23.41 6.77
C ILE A 411 13.85 -23.94 7.58
N ALA A 412 13.86 -23.78 8.91
CA ALA A 412 12.75 -24.22 9.75
C ALA A 412 11.45 -23.47 9.44
N SER A 413 11.50 -22.13 9.30
CA SER A 413 10.35 -21.29 8.95
C SER A 413 9.75 -21.67 7.59
N LEU A 414 10.61 -21.78 6.57
CA LEU A 414 10.18 -22.15 5.22
C LEU A 414 9.60 -23.57 5.15
N LEU A 415 10.18 -24.52 5.90
CA LEU A 415 9.66 -25.88 5.96
C LEU A 415 8.30 -25.94 6.67
N GLN A 416 8.12 -25.14 7.73
CA GLN A 416 6.88 -25.09 8.49
C GLN A 416 5.74 -24.45 7.70
N GLN A 417 6.00 -23.34 7.02
CA GLN A 417 4.97 -22.55 6.34
C GLN A 417 4.74 -22.97 4.89
N TYR A 418 5.81 -23.28 4.15
CA TYR A 418 5.78 -23.53 2.72
C TYR A 418 6.19 -24.96 2.33
N TYR A 419 6.46 -25.83 3.32
CA TYR A 419 6.69 -27.26 3.13
C TYR A 419 7.88 -27.63 2.22
N PHE A 420 8.89 -26.77 2.11
CA PHE A 420 10.13 -27.08 1.37
C PHE A 420 11.39 -26.71 2.16
N LYS A 421 12.52 -27.32 1.79
CA LYS A 421 13.84 -26.94 2.31
C LYS A 421 14.55 -26.06 1.29
N CYS A 422 14.92 -24.84 1.69
CA CYS A 422 15.59 -23.91 0.80
C CYS A 422 16.99 -24.39 0.42
N ALA A 423 17.27 -24.37 -0.89
CA ALA A 423 18.58 -24.67 -1.46
C ALA A 423 19.09 -23.47 -2.29
N CYS A 424 18.77 -22.24 -1.92
CA CYS A 424 19.36 -21.06 -2.58
C CYS A 424 20.88 -20.98 -2.34
N GLU A 425 21.58 -20.13 -3.09
CA GLU A 425 23.03 -19.91 -2.97
C GLU A 425 23.47 -19.64 -1.51
N PRO A 426 22.81 -18.75 -0.73
CA PRO A 426 23.10 -18.58 0.69
C PRO A 426 23.03 -19.85 1.54
N CYS A 427 22.03 -20.70 1.33
CA CYS A 427 21.85 -21.94 2.10
C CYS A 427 22.81 -23.05 1.63
N ARG A 428 23.14 -23.12 0.34
CA ARG A 428 24.10 -24.11 -0.19
C ARG A 428 25.54 -23.82 0.23
N HIS A 429 25.88 -22.56 0.44
CA HIS A 429 27.23 -22.12 0.75
C HIS A 429 27.39 -21.60 2.18
N HIS A 430 26.39 -21.80 3.05
CA HIS A 430 26.41 -21.39 4.45
C HIS A 430 26.82 -19.94 4.65
N TRP A 431 26.21 -19.03 3.88
CA TRP A 431 26.54 -17.61 3.94
C TRP A 431 26.24 -17.04 5.35
N PRO A 432 27.16 -16.22 5.90
CA PRO A 432 26.96 -15.63 7.21
C PRO A 432 25.91 -14.52 7.19
N THR A 433 25.43 -14.15 8.38
CA THR A 433 24.59 -12.95 8.57
C THR A 433 25.42 -11.68 8.39
N TYR A 434 24.76 -10.51 8.40
CA TYR A 434 25.37 -9.20 8.15
C TYR A 434 26.69 -8.96 8.88
N CYS A 435 26.77 -9.30 10.17
CA CYS A 435 27.96 -9.11 11.00
C CYS A 435 29.18 -9.92 10.54
N GLY A 436 28.98 -11.00 9.77
CA GLY A 436 30.04 -11.84 9.24
C GLY A 436 30.35 -11.60 7.75
N LEU A 437 29.76 -10.57 7.12
CA LEU A 437 30.01 -10.26 5.72
C LEU A 437 31.37 -9.59 5.50
N GLN A 438 32.00 -9.93 4.38
CA GLN A 438 33.24 -9.30 3.93
C GLN A 438 32.98 -7.83 3.55
N GLU A 439 33.77 -6.92 4.10
CA GLU A 439 33.69 -5.48 3.78
C GLU A 439 34.39 -5.13 2.47
N GLU A 440 35.49 -5.82 2.15
CA GLU A 440 36.25 -5.60 0.93
C GLU A 440 35.63 -6.33 -0.28
N CYS A 441 35.43 -5.58 -1.36
CA CYS A 441 35.02 -6.15 -2.65
C CYS A 441 36.18 -6.91 -3.29
N MET A 442 36.10 -8.25 -3.27
CA MET A 442 37.03 -9.11 -3.99
C MET A 442 36.51 -9.44 -5.39
N LEU A 443 37.34 -9.32 -6.42
CA LEU A 443 36.96 -9.68 -7.78
C LEU A 443 36.79 -11.20 -7.95
N LYS A 444 35.77 -11.64 -8.71
CA LYS A 444 35.43 -13.07 -8.87
C LYS A 444 35.84 -13.65 -10.22
N CYS A 445 36.23 -14.91 -10.19
CA CYS A 445 36.46 -15.68 -11.41
C CYS A 445 35.14 -15.93 -12.16
N VAL A 446 35.10 -15.59 -13.46
CA VAL A 446 33.90 -15.77 -14.32
C VAL A 446 33.48 -17.24 -14.53
N SER A 447 34.39 -18.19 -14.27
CA SER A 447 34.10 -19.62 -14.46
C SER A 447 33.70 -20.32 -13.15
N CYS A 448 34.36 -20.00 -12.03
CA CYS A 448 34.20 -20.77 -10.80
C CYS A 448 33.83 -19.94 -9.57
N ASN A 449 33.54 -18.63 -9.74
CA ASN A 449 33.18 -17.71 -8.67
C ASN A 449 34.11 -17.82 -7.45
N ASN A 450 35.42 -17.95 -7.68
CA ASN A 450 36.41 -17.83 -6.61
C ASN A 450 37.07 -16.45 -6.69
N PRO A 451 37.47 -15.86 -5.55
CA PRO A 451 38.28 -14.64 -5.54
C PRO A 451 39.50 -14.79 -6.44
N ILE A 452 39.79 -13.76 -7.23
CA ILE A 452 41.00 -13.70 -8.07
C ILE A 452 42.15 -13.20 -7.21
N ASP A 453 43.33 -13.82 -7.36
CA ASP A 453 44.56 -13.28 -6.80
C ASP A 453 45.03 -12.11 -7.67
N LEU A 454 44.96 -10.89 -7.12
CA LEU A 454 45.35 -9.67 -7.83
C LEU A 454 46.87 -9.54 -7.98
N ILE A 455 47.68 -10.25 -7.18
CA ILE A 455 49.15 -10.22 -7.30
C ILE A 455 49.56 -11.07 -8.50
N GLY A 456 49.07 -12.31 -8.58
CA GLY A 456 49.32 -13.21 -9.70
C GLY A 456 48.49 -12.93 -10.95
N GLY A 457 47.43 -12.12 -10.84
CA GLY A 457 46.47 -11.84 -11.92
C GLY A 457 45.70 -13.09 -12.37
N LYS A 458 45.58 -14.10 -11.50
CA LYS A 458 45.03 -15.42 -11.86
C LYS A 458 44.03 -15.92 -10.82
N CYS A 459 43.09 -16.75 -11.26
CA CYS A 459 42.22 -17.46 -10.34
C CYS A 459 42.99 -18.61 -9.66
N PRO A 460 43.08 -18.66 -8.32
CA PRO A 460 43.83 -19.71 -7.60
C PRO A 460 43.22 -21.11 -7.77
N LYS A 461 41.92 -21.21 -8.10
CA LYS A 461 41.22 -22.49 -8.24
C LYS A 461 41.31 -23.10 -9.64
N CYS A 462 41.15 -22.28 -10.69
CA CYS A 462 41.08 -22.78 -12.08
C CYS A 462 42.20 -22.28 -12.98
N ASN A 463 43.10 -21.43 -12.45
CA ASN A 463 44.26 -20.86 -13.13
C ASN A 463 43.93 -20.00 -14.37
N LEU A 464 42.68 -19.50 -14.48
CA LEU A 464 42.30 -18.51 -15.50
C LEU A 464 43.06 -17.19 -15.28
N ASP A 465 43.53 -16.59 -16.37
CA ASP A 465 44.31 -15.34 -16.40
C ASP A 465 43.40 -14.12 -16.62
N TYR A 466 43.57 -13.13 -15.75
CA TYR A 466 42.83 -11.86 -15.71
C TYR A 466 43.74 -10.65 -15.94
N SER A 467 45.01 -10.84 -16.29
CA SER A 467 45.94 -9.74 -16.64
C SER A 467 45.50 -8.96 -17.88
N LYS A 468 44.66 -9.58 -18.72
CA LYS A 468 44.02 -8.98 -19.89
C LYS A 468 42.67 -9.63 -20.17
N THR A 469 41.80 -8.92 -20.85
CA THR A 469 40.55 -9.48 -21.39
C THR A 469 40.89 -10.51 -22.46
N SER A 470 40.49 -11.76 -22.28
CA SER A 470 40.77 -12.84 -23.24
C SER A 470 39.73 -13.96 -23.20
N ARG A 471 39.55 -14.67 -24.32
CA ARG A 471 38.67 -15.83 -24.38
C ARG A 471 39.43 -17.08 -23.95
N SER A 472 38.86 -17.83 -23.01
CA SER A 472 39.33 -19.17 -22.65
C SER A 472 38.51 -20.22 -23.38
N GLU A 473 39.13 -20.94 -24.30
CA GLU A 473 38.47 -22.05 -25.01
C GLU A 473 38.10 -23.19 -24.06
N LYS A 474 39.00 -23.51 -23.11
CA LYS A 474 38.80 -24.59 -22.12
C LYS A 474 37.51 -24.45 -21.32
N PHE A 475 37.17 -23.23 -20.92
CA PHE A 475 36.00 -22.96 -20.09
C PHE A 475 34.86 -22.31 -20.88
N ASN A 476 35.08 -21.99 -22.16
CA ASN A 476 34.18 -21.22 -23.02
C ASN A 476 33.68 -19.91 -22.36
N VAL A 477 34.58 -19.18 -21.71
CA VAL A 477 34.29 -17.89 -21.05
C VAL A 477 35.24 -16.80 -21.54
N VAL A 478 34.84 -15.54 -21.35
CA VAL A 478 35.70 -14.38 -21.59
C VAL A 478 36.11 -13.80 -20.24
N THR A 479 37.41 -13.79 -19.95
CA THR A 479 37.97 -13.12 -18.77
C THR A 479 38.02 -11.61 -18.99
N TYR A 480 38.12 -10.85 -17.91
CA TYR A 480 38.26 -9.39 -17.93
C TYR A 480 39.65 -8.98 -17.42
N ASN A 481 40.10 -7.79 -17.80
CA ASN A 481 41.31 -7.19 -17.24
C ASN A 481 41.04 -6.72 -15.80
N TRP A 482 41.64 -7.37 -14.80
CA TRP A 482 41.40 -7.06 -13.40
C TRP A 482 41.82 -5.62 -13.03
N MET A 483 42.89 -5.08 -13.63
CA MET A 483 43.37 -3.73 -13.32
C MET A 483 42.37 -2.67 -13.76
N GLU A 484 41.83 -2.81 -14.97
CA GLU A 484 40.78 -1.93 -15.50
C GLU A 484 39.52 -1.99 -14.65
N VAL A 485 39.09 -3.21 -14.29
CA VAL A 485 37.90 -3.43 -13.45
C VAL A 485 38.10 -2.86 -12.04
N MET A 486 39.30 -2.95 -11.46
CA MET A 486 39.59 -2.33 -10.16
C MET A 486 39.53 -0.80 -10.20
N VAL A 487 39.98 -0.17 -11.30
CA VAL A 487 39.85 1.29 -11.49
C VAL A 487 38.37 1.67 -11.61
N GLN A 488 37.59 0.90 -12.36
CA GLN A 488 36.15 1.10 -12.47
C GLN A 488 35.43 0.92 -11.13
N LEU A 489 35.80 -0.10 -10.34
CA LEU A 489 35.25 -0.34 -9.01
C LEU A 489 35.47 0.85 -8.08
N LYS A 490 36.66 1.46 -8.10
CA LYS A 490 36.94 2.66 -7.29
C LYS A 490 36.04 3.83 -7.68
N ARG A 491 35.86 4.07 -8.99
CA ARG A 491 35.00 5.14 -9.50
C ARG A 491 33.53 4.92 -9.11
N ILE A 492 32.99 3.75 -9.44
CA ILE A 492 31.57 3.44 -9.22
C ILE A 492 31.22 3.35 -7.74
N LYS A 493 32.16 2.90 -6.88
CA LYS A 493 32.01 2.96 -5.43
C LYS A 493 31.89 4.40 -4.93
N GLY A 494 32.68 5.34 -5.47
CA GLY A 494 32.56 6.76 -5.12
C GLY A 494 31.21 7.36 -5.52
N GLU A 495 30.69 6.99 -6.69
CA GLU A 495 29.35 7.39 -7.15
C GLU A 495 28.24 6.78 -6.27
N PHE A 496 28.39 5.51 -5.88
CA PHE A 496 27.52 4.83 -4.93
C PHE A 496 27.50 5.52 -3.57
N ASP A 497 28.67 5.84 -2.99
CA ASP A 497 28.77 6.47 -1.66
C ASP A 497 28.05 7.83 -1.62
N LEU A 498 28.10 8.59 -2.72
CA LEU A 498 27.36 9.85 -2.88
C LEU A 498 25.85 9.62 -3.00
N ALA A 499 25.44 8.65 -3.84
CA ALA A 499 24.03 8.29 -4.01
C ALA A 499 23.41 7.77 -2.70
N TYR A 500 24.11 6.88 -2.00
CA TYR A 500 23.73 6.33 -0.69
C TYR A 500 23.51 7.46 0.32
N LYS A 501 24.47 8.38 0.49
CA LYS A 501 24.32 9.54 1.37
C LYS A 501 23.14 10.43 0.98
N GLY A 502 22.92 10.62 -0.33
CA GLY A 502 21.77 11.35 -0.86
C GLY A 502 20.43 10.71 -0.46
N VAL A 503 20.29 9.40 -0.65
CA VAL A 503 19.08 8.63 -0.32
C VAL A 503 18.81 8.65 1.19
N ILE A 504 19.84 8.44 2.01
CA ILE A 504 19.72 8.52 3.48
C ILE A 504 19.29 9.93 3.92
N ALA A 505 19.74 10.99 3.23
CA ALA A 505 19.29 12.36 3.44
C ALA A 505 17.90 12.67 2.86
N GLY A 506 17.24 11.69 2.23
CA GLY A 506 15.88 11.78 1.70
C GLY A 506 15.76 12.14 0.22
N ASN A 507 16.87 12.22 -0.51
CA ASN A 507 16.89 12.50 -1.95
C ASN A 507 16.78 11.20 -2.77
N ASN A 508 15.56 10.82 -3.14
CA ASN A 508 15.28 9.66 -4.01
C ASN A 508 15.17 10.04 -5.49
N SER A 509 16.04 10.92 -5.99
CA SER A 509 16.05 11.27 -7.40
C SER A 509 16.33 10.04 -8.28
N SER A 510 15.82 10.06 -9.52
CA SER A 510 16.14 9.01 -10.51
C SER A 510 17.64 8.88 -10.74
N GLU A 511 18.41 9.97 -10.59
CA GLU A 511 19.87 9.94 -10.67
C GLU A 511 20.50 9.07 -9.57
N ASN A 512 20.07 9.21 -8.31
CA ASN A 512 20.59 8.39 -7.22
C ASN A 512 20.18 6.92 -7.39
N ILE A 513 18.95 6.66 -7.80
CA ILE A 513 18.46 5.31 -8.09
C ILE A 513 19.28 4.66 -9.20
N ASN A 514 19.55 5.37 -10.30
CA ASN A 514 20.36 4.86 -11.40
C ASN A 514 21.79 4.51 -10.94
N LYS A 515 22.42 5.34 -10.12
CA LYS A 515 23.75 5.05 -9.55
C LYS A 515 23.75 3.80 -8.66
N LEU A 516 22.70 3.58 -7.88
CA LEU A 516 22.54 2.34 -7.11
C LEU A 516 22.40 1.13 -8.02
N CYS A 517 21.57 1.22 -9.07
CA CYS A 517 21.39 0.15 -10.05
C CYS A 517 22.69 -0.19 -10.79
N GLU A 518 23.43 0.82 -11.24
CA GLU A 518 24.73 0.66 -11.91
C GLU A 518 25.76 -0.02 -10.98
N PHE A 519 25.80 0.37 -9.71
CA PHE A 519 26.66 -0.27 -8.72
C PHE A 519 26.27 -1.74 -8.50
N ILE A 520 24.99 -2.05 -8.32
CA ILE A 520 24.50 -3.43 -8.15
C ILE A 520 24.84 -4.28 -9.38
N GLU A 521 24.60 -3.78 -10.60
CA GLU A 521 24.93 -4.48 -11.86
C GLU A 521 26.43 -4.76 -11.95
N PHE A 522 27.28 -3.80 -11.57
CA PHE A 522 28.73 -3.97 -11.56
C PHE A 522 29.19 -5.04 -10.56
N ILE A 523 28.66 -5.00 -9.34
CA ILE A 523 29.01 -5.95 -8.28
C ILE A 523 28.54 -7.37 -8.63
N ASP A 524 27.32 -7.53 -9.16
CA ASP A 524 26.83 -8.82 -9.67
C ASP A 524 27.73 -9.40 -10.75
N ARG A 525 28.33 -8.54 -11.59
CA ARG A 525 29.18 -8.98 -12.70
C ARG A 525 30.59 -9.37 -12.24
N TYR A 526 31.22 -8.57 -11.38
CA TYR A 526 32.66 -8.65 -11.16
C TYR A 526 33.08 -9.04 -9.75
N VAL A 527 32.19 -8.94 -8.75
CA VAL A 527 32.57 -9.09 -7.35
C VAL A 527 32.02 -10.39 -6.76
N GLN A 528 32.84 -11.00 -5.89
CA GLN A 528 32.51 -12.21 -5.17
C GLN A 528 31.42 -11.93 -4.14
N GLN A 529 30.42 -12.81 -4.11
CA GLN A 529 29.36 -12.79 -3.10
C GLN A 529 29.63 -13.84 -2.01
N PRO A 530 29.16 -13.61 -0.77
CA PRO A 530 28.41 -12.43 -0.32
C PRO A 530 29.32 -11.25 0.02
N CYS A 531 28.88 -10.03 -0.29
CA CYS A 531 29.60 -8.78 0.01
C CYS A 531 28.69 -7.81 0.78
N LYS A 532 29.24 -7.13 1.80
CA LYS A 532 28.49 -6.19 2.64
C LYS A 532 27.94 -4.99 1.85
N LEU A 533 28.78 -4.36 1.03
CA LEU A 533 28.38 -3.23 0.17
C LEU A 533 27.29 -3.61 -0.84
N TYR A 534 27.28 -4.87 -1.30
CA TYR A 534 26.24 -5.35 -2.19
C TYR A 534 24.87 -5.38 -1.50
N PHE A 535 24.82 -5.98 -0.30
CA PHE A 535 23.61 -6.00 0.50
C PHE A 535 23.13 -4.59 0.84
N GLU A 536 24.02 -3.71 1.29
CA GLU A 536 23.69 -2.30 1.58
C GLU A 536 23.10 -1.60 0.34
N ALA A 537 23.66 -1.83 -0.85
CA ALA A 537 23.14 -1.27 -2.09
C ALA A 537 21.74 -1.80 -2.45
N GLN A 538 21.52 -3.11 -2.32
CA GLN A 538 20.22 -3.74 -2.57
C GLN A 538 19.14 -3.18 -1.62
N GLU A 539 19.43 -3.08 -0.32
CA GLU A 539 18.49 -2.54 0.66
C GLU A 539 18.24 -1.04 0.46
N THR A 540 19.27 -0.28 0.08
CA THR A 540 19.10 1.15 -0.27
C THR A 540 18.23 1.32 -1.50
N LEU A 541 18.38 0.46 -2.52
CA LEU A 541 17.54 0.48 -3.71
C LEU A 541 16.08 0.13 -3.37
N LYS A 542 15.86 -0.91 -2.56
CA LYS A 542 14.51 -1.27 -2.05
C LYS A 542 13.89 -0.09 -1.29
N HIS A 543 14.65 0.56 -0.42
CA HIS A 543 14.19 1.74 0.31
C HIS A 543 13.77 2.90 -0.62
N CYS A 544 14.49 3.11 -1.72
CA CYS A 544 14.08 4.10 -2.73
C CYS A 544 12.72 3.74 -3.35
N PHE A 545 12.50 2.46 -3.66
CA PHE A 545 11.25 1.99 -4.25
C PHE A 545 10.08 1.99 -3.25
N ASP A 546 10.32 1.65 -1.99
CA ASP A 546 9.31 1.77 -0.91
C ASP A 546 8.83 3.21 -0.75
N ARG A 547 9.72 4.19 -0.92
CA ARG A 547 9.37 5.61 -0.87
C ARG A 547 8.62 6.11 -2.11
N GLN A 548 8.65 5.34 -3.20
CA GLN A 548 7.79 5.55 -4.36
C GLN A 548 6.44 4.84 -4.22
N ALA A 549 6.36 3.81 -3.38
CA ALA A 549 5.17 3.02 -3.10
C ALA A 549 4.23 3.73 -2.10
N SER A 550 3.01 3.20 -1.92
CA SER A 550 2.00 3.85 -1.06
C SER A 550 1.70 3.09 0.24
N SER A 551 2.01 1.80 0.31
CA SER A 551 1.59 0.88 1.38
C SER A 551 2.42 -0.42 1.39
N CYS A 552 2.21 -1.29 2.37
CA CYS A 552 2.74 -2.67 2.41
C CYS A 552 1.58 -3.65 2.71
N LEU A 553 1.34 -4.63 1.83
CA LEU A 553 0.38 -5.72 2.03
C LEU A 553 1.11 -7.02 2.28
N VAL A 554 0.53 -7.90 3.08
CA VAL A 554 0.95 -9.30 3.11
C VAL A 554 0.23 -10.04 1.99
N SER A 555 1.03 -10.54 1.04
CA SER A 555 0.56 -11.51 0.05
C SER A 555 0.17 -12.80 0.77
N ALA A 556 -1.08 -13.23 0.58
CA ALA A 556 -1.64 -14.45 1.18
C ALA A 556 -1.31 -15.71 0.39
#